data_AF-A0A7Y3GIZ6-F1
#
_entry.id   AF-A0A7Y3GIZ6-F1
#
_cell.length_a   1.000
_cell.length_b   1.000
_cell.length_c   1.000
_cell.angle_alpha   90.00
_cell.angle_beta   90.00
_cell.angle_gamma   90.00
#
_symmetry.space_group_name_H-M   'P 1'
#
loop_
_entity.id
_entity.type
_entity.pdbx_description
1 polymer ?
#
loop_
_entity_poly.entity_id
_entity_poly.type
_entity_poly.pdbx_seq_one_letter_code
_entity_poly.pdbx_strand_id
1 'polypeptide(L)' 'GKLHPVTDKVFPIEEAQAAHTYVKNNRNFGKVILEVNLSK' A
#
# COMPACT_ATOMS: atom_id res chain seq x y z
N GLY A 1 8.88 -24.37 0.26
CA GLY A 1 9.22 -23.15 -0.50
C GLY A 1 8.64 -21.95 0.21
N LYS A 2 9.31 -20.78 0.17
CA LYS A 2 8.81 -19.54 0.80
C LYS A 2 8.17 -18.67 -0.28
N LEU A 3 6.85 -18.45 -0.18
CA LEU A 3 6.15 -17.47 -1.01
C LEU A 3 6.46 -16.07 -0.47
N HIS A 4 6.95 -15.19 -1.33
CA HIS A 4 7.18 -13.79 -1.00
C HIS A 4 6.07 -12.94 -1.61
N PRO A 5 5.48 -11.99 -0.84
CA PRO A 5 4.50 -11.08 -1.40
C PRO A 5 5.18 -10.13 -2.40
N VAL A 6 4.49 -9.84 -3.49
CA VAL A 6 4.89 -8.77 -4.42
C VAL A 6 4.25 -7.48 -3.93
N THR A 7 5.05 -6.64 -3.29
CA THR A 7 4.66 -5.30 -2.84
C THR A 7 4.87 -4.32 -3.99
N ASP A 8 3.84 -3.52 -4.24
CA ASP A 8 3.86 -2.51 -5.29
C ASP A 8 4.25 -1.15 -4.71
N LYS A 9 3.42 -0.63 -3.81
CA LYS A 9 3.61 0.69 -3.22
C LYS A 9 3.19 0.73 -1.77
N VAL A 10 3.95 1.48 -0.98
CA VAL A 10 3.66 1.76 0.43
C VAL A 10 3.21 3.22 0.53
N PHE A 11 2.12 3.47 1.25
CA PHE A 11 1.63 4.81 1.57
C PHE A 11 1.60 4.99 3.09
N PRO A 12 1.92 6.19 3.61
CA PRO A 12 1.65 6.54 5.00
C PRO A 12 0.14 6.41 5.30
N ILE A 13 -0.22 6.09 6.54
CA ILE A 13 -1.63 5.94 6.94
C ILE A 13 -2.42 7.24 6.72
N GLU A 14 -1.77 8.39 6.85
CA GLU A 14 -2.34 9.72 6.60
C GLU A 14 -2.79 9.88 5.14
N GLU A 15 -2.19 9.10 4.22
CA GLU A 15 -2.50 9.11 2.78
C GLU A 15 -3.43 7.96 2.35
N ALA A 16 -4.17 7.34 3.27
CA ALA A 16 -5.06 6.21 2.96
C ALA A 16 -6.03 6.49 1.79
N GLN A 17 -6.54 7.72 1.69
CA GLN A 17 -7.42 8.11 0.59
C GLN A 17 -6.72 8.12 -0.78
N ALA A 18 -5.45 8.52 -0.82
CA ALA A 18 -4.63 8.49 -2.02
C ALA A 18 -4.31 7.05 -2.43
N ALA A 19 -3.98 6.19 -1.46
CA ALA A 19 -3.81 4.75 -1.69
C ALA A 19 -5.07 4.11 -2.26
N HIS A 20 -6.24 4.41 -1.70
CA HIS A 20 -7.52 3.91 -2.20
C HIS A 20 -7.82 4.40 -3.63
N THR A 21 -7.51 5.65 -3.93
CA THR A 21 -7.64 6.20 -5.29
C THR A 21 -6.70 5.52 -6.28
N TYR A 22 -5.47 5.21 -5.86
CA TYR A 22 -4.48 4.50 -6.68
C TYR A 22 -4.97 3.10 -7.06
N VAL A 23 -5.52 2.36 -6.09
CA VAL A 23 -6.12 1.03 -6.31
C VAL A 23 -7.38 1.13 -7.18
N LYS A 24 -8.27 2.09 -6.90
CA LYS A 24 -9.51 2.29 -7.67
C LYS A 24 -9.25 2.55 -9.16
N ASN A 25 -8.13 3.22 -9.48
CA ASN A 25 -7.72 3.49 -10.84
C ASN A 25 -6.96 2.32 -11.50
N ASN A 26 -6.94 1.13 -10.90
CA ASN A 26 -6.21 -0.06 -11.38
C ASN A 26 -4.73 0.21 -11.68
N ARG A 27 -4.11 1.14 -10.94
CA ARG A 27 -2.68 1.45 -11.13
C ARG A 27 -1.77 0.47 -10.40
N ASN A 28 -2.34 -0.42 -9.59
CA ASN A 28 -1.58 -1.34 -8.79
C ASN A 28 -1.29 -2.67 -9.52
N PHE A 29 -0.04 -3.13 -9.49
CA PHE A 29 0.36 -4.45 -10.02
C PHE A 29 0.61 -5.50 -8.93
N GLY A 30 0.64 -5.06 -7.67
CA GLY A 30 0.87 -5.90 -6.50
C GLY A 30 0.10 -5.39 -5.30
N LYS A 31 0.52 -5.79 -4.10
CA LYS A 31 -0.11 -5.34 -2.86
C LYS A 31 0.27 -3.88 -2.58
N VAL A 32 -0.74 -3.06 -2.32
CA VAL A 32 -0.58 -1.71 -1.77
C VAL A 32 -0.65 -1.81 -0.25
N ILE A 33 0.34 -1.26 0.44
CA ILE A 33 0.47 -1.34 1.89
C ILE A 33 0.27 0.04 2.50
N LEU A 34 -0.46 0.11 3.61
CA LEU A 34 -0.54 1.30 4.45
C LEU A 34 0.40 1.14 5.63
N GLU A 35 1.33 2.07 5.78
CA GLU A 35 2.26 2.12 6.90
C GLU A 35 1.66 2.95 8.04
N VAL A 36 1.43 2.29 9.17
CA VAL A 36 1.02 2.93 10.43
C VAL A 36 2.29 3.12 11.27
N ASN A 37 2.96 4.26 11.09
CA ASN A 37 4.03 4.64 12.01
C ASN A 37 3.41 5.13 13.32
N LEU A 38 3.55 4.33 14.38
CA LEU A 38 3.25 4.72 15.75
C LEU A 38 4.38 5.59 16.31
N SER A 39 4.64 6.74 15.69
CA SER A 39 5.56 7.73 16.24
C SER A 39 4.76 8.68 17.13
N LYS A 40 4.75 8.37 18.44
CA LYS A 40 4.42 9.33 19.49
C LYS A 40 5.51 10.36 19.65
#